data_AF-A0A2A4QDH0-F1
#
_entry.id   AF-A0A2A4QDH0-F1
#
_cell.length_a   1.000
_cell.length_b   1.000
_cell.length_c   1.000
_cell.angle_alpha   90.00
_cell.angle_beta   90.00
_cell.angle_gamma   90.00
#
_symmetry.space_group_name_H-M   'P 1'
#
loop_
_entity.id
_entity.type
_entity.pdbx_description
1 polymer ?
#
loop_
_entity_poly.entity_id
_entity_poly.type
_entity_poly.pdbx_seq_one_letter_code
_entity_poly.pdbx_strand_id
1 'polypeptide(L)'
;MSNSFLYLITVIIWGSTWIAINYQLGDVAPEASVTYRFALAAVILFAFAYVKRLPLSFSLKQHGLFAAFGVCLFGLNYILLYTAQQHINSALTCIAFSTLMLMNIVNTKIFYKTKITKQVYFGGAFGLLGIVTLFWPQLTDVELGAATFLGLALCLVGTFSASIGNMLSIKNQKNNVPIVQANAWGMLYGAIFTCVVVLMQGKQFSFSFEFAYVSSLLYLSLFGSVIAFGCYLTLMTRIGAHKTSYANIIFPAIAVLISTVVEGFVWSEYTVFGLGFVLLGNLVVLSKPTTLQRLFSFKQTSKA
;
A
#
# COMPACT_ATOMS: atom_id res chain seq x y z
N MET A 1 5.81 -10.97 -21.87
CA MET A 1 5.90 -9.61 -21.30
C MET A 1 7.31 -9.37 -20.78
N SER A 2 7.95 -8.27 -21.19
CA SER A 2 9.27 -7.86 -20.68
C SER A 2 9.17 -7.40 -19.23
N ASN A 3 10.28 -7.47 -18.48
CA ASN A 3 10.30 -7.03 -17.09
C ASN A 3 10.01 -5.53 -16.97
N SER A 4 10.51 -4.70 -17.90
CA SER A 4 10.23 -3.26 -17.93
C SER A 4 8.74 -2.96 -18.09
N PHE A 5 8.02 -3.74 -18.91
CA PHE A 5 6.59 -3.55 -19.12
C PHE A 5 5.77 -3.92 -17.89
N LEU A 6 6.07 -5.05 -17.24
CA LEU A 6 5.44 -5.42 -15.97
C LEU A 6 5.67 -4.35 -14.90
N TYR A 7 6.87 -3.78 -14.88
CA TYR A 7 7.25 -2.74 -13.94
C TYR A 7 6.44 -1.46 -14.18
N LEU A 8 6.39 -0.99 -15.43
CA LEU A 8 5.64 0.19 -15.82
C LEU A 8 4.14 0.06 -15.48
N ILE A 9 3.53 -1.08 -15.82
CA ILE A 9 2.14 -1.38 -15.48
C ILE A 9 1.91 -1.28 -13.98
N THR A 10 2.76 -1.92 -13.18
CA THR A 10 2.59 -1.97 -11.74
C THR A 10 2.64 -0.57 -11.13
N VAL A 11 3.64 0.23 -11.51
CA VAL A 11 3.84 1.56 -10.96
C VAL A 11 2.75 2.53 -11.40
N ILE A 12 2.32 2.50 -12.67
CA ILE A 12 1.23 3.36 -13.16
C ILE A 12 -0.09 2.99 -12.50
N ILE A 13 -0.42 1.70 -12.40
CA ILE A 13 -1.67 1.28 -11.78
C ILE A 13 -1.70 1.67 -10.31
N TRP A 14 -0.70 1.28 -9.50
CA TRP A 14 -0.71 1.63 -8.07
C TRP A 14 -0.51 3.12 -7.80
N GLY A 15 0.17 3.85 -8.67
CA GLY A 15 0.24 5.31 -8.59
C GLY A 15 -1.12 5.97 -8.83
N SER A 16 -1.91 5.46 -9.78
CA SER A 16 -3.24 6.00 -10.09
C SER A 16 -4.37 5.44 -9.23
N THR A 17 -4.17 4.35 -8.48
CA THR A 17 -5.23 3.83 -7.60
C THR A 17 -5.62 4.82 -6.50
N TRP A 18 -4.71 5.69 -6.07
CA TRP A 18 -4.99 6.68 -5.02
C TRP A 18 -6.07 7.68 -5.46
N ILE A 19 -5.97 8.21 -6.68
CA ILE A 19 -7.00 9.09 -7.22
C ILE A 19 -8.29 8.31 -7.51
N ALA A 20 -8.18 7.06 -7.95
CA ALA A 20 -9.35 6.22 -8.21
C ALA A 20 -10.17 5.96 -6.93
N ILE A 21 -9.53 5.89 -5.76
CA ILE A 21 -10.23 5.73 -4.48
C ILE A 21 -11.11 6.95 -4.18
N ASN A 22 -10.69 8.17 -4.54
CA ASN A 22 -11.51 9.37 -4.30
C ASN A 22 -12.86 9.31 -5.03
N TYR A 23 -12.91 8.71 -6.23
CA TYR A 23 -14.17 8.51 -6.96
C TYR A 23 -15.09 7.45 -6.32
N GLN A 24 -14.63 6.74 -5.29
CA GLN A 24 -15.46 5.85 -4.46
C GLN A 24 -15.93 6.47 -3.15
N LEU A 25 -15.48 7.70 -2.84
CA LEU A 25 -15.90 8.46 -1.67
C LEU A 25 -17.08 9.36 -2.02
N GLY A 26 -17.94 9.66 -1.03
CA GLY A 26 -19.15 10.45 -1.21
C GLY A 26 -20.38 9.66 -0.80
N ASP A 27 -21.23 9.32 -1.77
CA ASP A 27 -22.57 8.75 -1.53
C ASP A 27 -22.56 7.31 -0.98
N VAL A 28 -21.50 6.56 -1.26
CA VAL A 28 -21.36 5.18 -0.80
C VAL A 28 -20.40 5.12 0.37
N ALA A 29 -20.80 4.40 1.43
CA ALA A 29 -19.97 4.19 2.60
C ALA A 29 -18.60 3.58 2.20
N PRO A 30 -17.46 4.13 2.70
CA PRO A 30 -16.13 3.60 2.42
C PRO A 30 -16.00 2.09 2.61
N GLU A 31 -16.56 1.56 3.70
CA GLU A 31 -16.48 0.14 4.04
C GLU A 31 -17.24 -0.72 3.03
N ALA A 32 -18.39 -0.24 2.52
CA ALA A 32 -19.16 -0.92 1.49
C ALA A 32 -18.40 -0.93 0.15
N SER A 33 -17.82 0.21 -0.25
CA SER A 33 -16.95 0.29 -1.44
C SER A 33 -15.77 -0.67 -1.38
N VAL A 34 -15.15 -0.83 -0.21
CA VAL A 34 -14.07 -1.81 0.04
C VAL A 34 -14.60 -3.25 -0.05
N THR A 35 -15.78 -3.54 0.50
CA THR A 35 -16.46 -4.84 0.32
C THR A 35 -16.65 -5.17 -1.15
N TYR A 36 -17.24 -4.28 -1.93
CA TYR A 36 -17.49 -4.52 -3.36
C TYR A 36 -16.18 -4.75 -4.13
N ARG A 37 -15.16 -3.94 -3.86
CA ARG A 37 -13.86 -4.04 -4.52
C ARG A 37 -13.23 -5.42 -4.32
N PHE A 38 -13.13 -5.86 -3.06
CA PHE A 38 -12.46 -7.13 -2.75
C PHE A 38 -13.33 -8.35 -3.00
N ALA A 39 -14.66 -8.23 -2.92
CA ALA A 39 -15.56 -9.29 -3.37
C ALA A 39 -15.39 -9.52 -4.88
N LEU A 40 -15.39 -8.46 -5.69
CA LEU A 40 -15.19 -8.57 -7.14
C LEU A 40 -13.79 -9.11 -7.48
N ALA A 41 -12.74 -8.59 -6.83
CA ALA A 41 -11.38 -9.08 -7.03
C ALA A 41 -11.22 -10.57 -6.64
N ALA A 42 -11.85 -11.00 -5.54
CA ALA A 42 -11.87 -12.39 -5.13
C ALA A 42 -12.57 -13.28 -6.18
N VAL A 43 -13.75 -12.86 -6.68
CA VAL A 43 -14.45 -13.57 -7.76
C VAL A 43 -13.57 -13.73 -8.99
N ILE A 44 -12.90 -12.67 -9.42
CA ILE A 44 -11.98 -12.71 -10.57
C ILE A 44 -10.83 -13.70 -10.32
N LEU A 45 -10.21 -13.67 -9.14
CA LEU A 45 -9.10 -14.58 -8.81
C LEU A 45 -9.55 -16.04 -8.66
N PHE A 46 -10.74 -16.30 -8.11
CA PHE A 46 -11.30 -17.65 -8.06
C PHE A 46 -11.67 -18.16 -9.44
N ALA A 47 -12.25 -17.33 -10.31
CA ALA A 47 -12.52 -17.67 -11.70
C ALA A 47 -11.21 -17.99 -12.43
N PHE A 48 -10.17 -17.18 -12.24
CA PHE A 48 -8.84 -17.44 -12.79
C PHE A 48 -8.25 -18.76 -12.27
N ALA A 49 -8.32 -19.01 -10.96
CA ALA A 49 -7.84 -20.25 -10.35
C ALA A 49 -8.58 -21.48 -10.88
N TYR A 50 -9.90 -21.38 -11.07
CA TYR A 50 -10.74 -22.42 -11.65
C TYR A 50 -10.33 -22.72 -13.10
N VAL A 51 -10.21 -21.70 -13.95
CA VAL A 51 -9.80 -21.85 -15.36
C VAL A 51 -8.39 -22.44 -15.46
N LYS A 52 -7.48 -22.05 -14.56
CA LYS A 52 -6.11 -22.58 -14.50
C LYS A 52 -5.99 -23.90 -13.74
N ARG A 53 -7.11 -24.46 -13.25
CA ARG A 53 -7.16 -25.70 -12.45
C ARG A 53 -6.18 -25.69 -11.28
N LEU A 54 -6.03 -24.53 -10.63
CA LEU A 54 -5.20 -24.39 -9.45
C LEU A 54 -5.91 -25.03 -8.24
N PRO A 55 -5.21 -25.75 -7.37
CA PRO A 55 -5.83 -26.36 -6.20
C PRO A 55 -6.33 -25.27 -5.25
N LEU A 56 -7.60 -25.38 -4.85
CA LEU A 56 -8.26 -24.46 -3.90
C LEU A 56 -8.59 -25.13 -2.56
N SER A 57 -8.28 -26.41 -2.38
CA SER A 57 -8.46 -27.13 -1.11
C SER A 57 -7.32 -26.80 -0.15
N PHE A 58 -7.65 -26.21 0.99
CA PHE A 58 -6.69 -25.90 2.05
C PHE A 58 -7.22 -26.39 3.40
N SER A 59 -6.32 -26.66 4.32
CA SER A 59 -6.68 -27.05 5.69
C SER A 59 -7.35 -25.89 6.44
N LEU A 60 -8.16 -26.20 7.46
CA LEU A 60 -8.82 -25.18 8.29
C LEU A 60 -7.82 -24.21 8.94
N LYS A 61 -6.63 -24.71 9.30
CA LYS A 61 -5.52 -23.90 9.82
C LYS A 61 -5.01 -22.88 8.79
N GLN A 62 -4.94 -23.26 7.51
CA GLN A 62 -4.59 -22.34 6.43
C GLN A 62 -5.68 -21.31 6.19
N HIS A 63 -6.96 -21.69 6.26
CA HIS A 63 -8.07 -20.74 6.22
C HIS A 63 -8.01 -19.71 7.34
N GLY A 64 -7.65 -20.11 8.57
CA GLY A 64 -7.39 -19.16 9.66
C GLY A 64 -6.27 -18.16 9.34
N LEU A 65 -5.19 -18.60 8.68
CA LEU A 65 -4.13 -17.71 8.21
C LEU A 65 -4.57 -16.82 7.04
N PHE A 66 -5.39 -17.31 6.12
CA PHE A 66 -5.96 -16.52 5.03
C PHE A 66 -6.92 -15.46 5.56
N ALA A 67 -7.70 -15.79 6.58
CA ALA A 67 -8.58 -14.83 7.25
C ALA A 67 -7.78 -13.73 7.92
N ALA A 68 -6.79 -14.06 8.77
CA ALA A 68 -5.95 -13.04 9.39
C ALA A 68 -5.19 -12.19 8.35
N PHE A 69 -4.65 -12.83 7.30
CA PHE A 69 -4.00 -12.15 6.19
C PHE A 69 -4.95 -11.18 5.48
N GLY A 70 -6.14 -11.65 5.15
CA GLY A 70 -7.18 -10.90 4.45
C GLY A 70 -7.71 -9.72 5.26
N VAL A 71 -8.01 -9.94 6.54
CA VAL A 71 -8.46 -8.89 7.45
C VAL A 71 -7.40 -7.80 7.60
N CYS A 72 -6.13 -8.14 7.79
CA CYS A 72 -5.08 -7.13 7.93
C CYS A 72 -4.76 -6.41 6.61
N LEU A 73 -4.60 -7.13 5.50
CA LEU A 73 -4.10 -6.54 4.25
C LEU A 73 -5.20 -5.94 3.37
N PHE A 74 -6.38 -6.58 3.28
CA PHE A 74 -7.45 -6.17 2.37
C PHE A 74 -8.68 -5.61 3.10
N GLY A 75 -8.84 -5.92 4.38
CA GLY A 75 -9.94 -5.42 5.21
C GLY A 75 -9.59 -4.12 5.93
N LEU A 76 -9.08 -4.26 7.16
CA LEU A 76 -8.78 -3.17 8.08
C LEU A 76 -7.86 -2.10 7.46
N ASN A 77 -6.80 -2.51 6.75
CA ASN A 77 -5.95 -1.56 6.03
C ASN A 77 -6.76 -0.64 5.09
N TYR A 78 -7.60 -1.21 4.24
CA TYR A 78 -8.31 -0.45 3.21
C TYR A 78 -9.46 0.37 3.77
N ILE A 79 -10.17 -0.13 4.79
CA ILE A 79 -11.16 0.69 5.52
C ILE A 79 -10.47 1.95 6.04
N LEU A 80 -9.36 1.79 6.76
CA LEU A 80 -8.63 2.92 7.34
C LEU A 80 -8.07 3.87 6.28
N LEU A 81 -7.58 3.35 5.15
CA LEU A 81 -7.09 4.21 4.05
C LEU A 81 -8.22 4.97 3.35
N TYR A 82 -9.37 4.34 3.10
CA TYR A 82 -10.51 5.04 2.49
C TYR A 82 -11.04 6.11 3.43
N THR A 83 -11.18 5.81 4.73
CA THR A 83 -11.55 6.80 5.74
C THR A 83 -10.50 7.91 5.86
N ALA A 84 -9.21 7.59 5.78
CA ALA A 84 -8.16 8.61 5.75
C ALA A 84 -8.32 9.58 4.56
N GLN A 85 -8.66 9.06 3.38
CA GLN A 85 -8.87 9.89 2.17
C GLN A 85 -10.11 10.80 2.25
N GLN A 86 -11.00 10.62 3.23
CA GLN A 86 -12.06 11.59 3.51
C GLN A 86 -11.53 12.84 4.24
N HIS A 87 -10.33 12.77 4.79
CA HIS A 87 -9.72 13.84 5.58
C HIS A 87 -8.46 14.45 4.94
N ILE A 88 -7.76 13.68 4.12
CA ILE A 88 -6.55 14.10 3.41
C ILE A 88 -6.60 13.67 1.95
N ASN A 89 -5.99 14.43 1.04
CA ASN A 89 -6.02 14.11 -0.39
C ASN A 89 -5.17 12.87 -0.74
N SER A 90 -5.34 12.40 -1.98
CA SER A 90 -4.72 11.16 -2.46
C SER A 90 -3.19 11.18 -2.43
N ALA A 91 -2.57 12.34 -2.69
CA ALA A 91 -1.12 12.53 -2.62
C ALA A 91 -0.59 12.35 -1.19
N LEU A 92 -1.20 13.03 -0.21
CA LEU A 92 -0.80 12.94 1.20
C LEU A 92 -0.95 11.51 1.73
N THR A 93 -2.06 10.83 1.41
CA THR A 93 -2.28 9.43 1.81
C THR A 93 -1.22 8.51 1.20
N CYS A 94 -0.93 8.67 -0.09
CA CYS A 94 0.07 7.85 -0.77
C CYS A 94 1.47 8.02 -0.15
N ILE A 95 1.85 9.26 0.18
CA ILE A 95 3.16 9.53 0.78
C ILE A 95 3.22 8.98 2.21
N ALA A 96 2.18 9.15 3.02
CA ALA A 96 2.08 8.52 4.34
C ALA A 96 2.15 6.98 4.26
N PHE A 97 1.46 6.38 3.29
CA PHE A 97 1.47 4.94 3.06
C PHE A 97 2.85 4.39 2.65
N SER A 98 3.72 5.20 2.05
CA SER A 98 5.08 4.78 1.69
C SER A 98 5.93 4.35 2.91
N THR A 99 5.54 4.76 4.13
CA THR A 99 6.12 4.27 5.38
C THR A 99 5.94 2.76 5.58
N LEU A 100 5.08 2.11 4.79
CA LEU A 100 4.90 0.66 4.74
C LEU A 100 6.23 -0.08 4.65
N MET A 101 7.19 0.43 3.87
CA MET A 101 8.47 -0.25 3.73
C MET A 101 9.24 -0.29 5.06
N LEU A 102 9.27 0.82 5.79
CA LEU A 102 9.91 0.90 7.11
C LEU A 102 9.19 -0.01 8.11
N MET A 103 7.86 0.05 8.14
CA MET A 103 7.04 -0.81 8.99
C MET A 103 7.25 -2.29 8.67
N ASN A 104 7.36 -2.66 7.39
CA ASN A 104 7.64 -4.03 6.96
C ASN A 104 8.99 -4.52 7.48
N ILE A 105 10.04 -3.68 7.44
CA ILE A 105 11.37 -4.07 7.92
C ILE A 105 11.37 -4.28 9.43
N VAL A 106 10.75 -3.36 10.19
CA VAL A 106 10.62 -3.47 11.64
C VAL A 106 9.84 -4.74 12.00
N ASN A 107 8.67 -4.95 11.39
CA ASN A 107 7.86 -6.14 11.65
C ASN A 107 8.58 -7.42 11.20
N THR A 108 9.35 -7.41 10.12
CA THR A 108 10.13 -8.58 9.70
C THR A 108 11.19 -8.93 10.75
N LYS A 109 11.85 -7.95 11.37
CA LYS A 109 12.75 -8.20 12.51
C LYS A 109 12.00 -8.79 13.70
N ILE A 110 10.85 -8.22 14.07
CA ILE A 110 10.08 -8.68 15.23
C ILE A 110 9.59 -10.12 15.04
N PHE A 111 8.96 -10.42 13.90
CA PHE A 111 8.33 -11.72 13.64
C PHE A 111 9.32 -12.80 13.19
N TYR A 112 10.37 -12.42 12.46
CA TYR A 112 11.28 -13.38 11.80
C TYR A 112 12.75 -13.22 12.20
N LYS A 113 13.06 -12.35 13.16
CA LYS A 113 14.42 -12.15 13.72
C LYS A 113 15.47 -11.83 12.65
N THR A 114 15.07 -11.17 11.56
CA THR A 114 15.99 -10.75 10.50
C THR A 114 16.91 -9.62 10.99
N LYS A 115 18.13 -9.58 10.46
CA LYS A 115 19.09 -8.50 10.76
C LYS A 115 18.62 -7.19 10.13
N ILE A 116 18.59 -6.11 10.93
CA ILE A 116 18.38 -4.76 10.44
C ILE A 116 19.75 -4.18 10.07
N THR A 117 19.87 -3.66 8.86
CA THR A 117 21.09 -3.00 8.38
C THR A 117 21.12 -1.54 8.85
N LYS A 118 22.32 -0.93 8.91
CA LYS A 118 22.47 0.48 9.31
C LYS A 118 21.65 1.43 8.42
N GLN A 119 21.47 1.08 7.15
CA GLN A 119 20.67 1.82 6.18
C GLN A 119 19.21 1.97 6.57
N VAL A 120 18.64 1.01 7.30
CA VAL A 120 17.25 1.09 7.75
C VAL A 120 17.09 2.21 8.76
N TYR A 121 18.07 2.45 9.63
CA TYR A 121 18.01 3.54 10.61
C TYR A 121 18.06 4.89 9.92
N PHE A 122 19.00 5.08 8.97
CA PHE A 122 19.08 6.33 8.20
C PHE A 122 17.86 6.53 7.30
N GLY A 123 17.44 5.49 6.59
CA GLY A 123 16.26 5.55 5.73
C GLY A 123 14.97 5.78 6.52
N GLY A 124 14.88 5.20 7.73
CA GLY A 124 13.80 5.45 8.68
C GLY A 124 13.78 6.89 9.18
N ALA A 125 14.94 7.45 9.50
CA ALA A 125 15.07 8.85 9.90
C ALA A 125 14.65 9.80 8.76
N PHE A 126 15.12 9.56 7.53
CA PHE A 126 14.69 10.34 6.36
C PHE A 126 13.20 10.19 6.07
N GLY A 127 12.64 8.98 6.17
CA GLY A 127 11.21 8.76 6.02
C GLY A 127 10.39 9.53 7.05
N LEU A 128 10.78 9.48 8.33
CA LEU A 128 10.11 10.22 9.40
C LEU A 128 10.22 11.73 9.20
N LEU A 129 11.42 12.24 8.88
CA LEU A 129 11.63 13.65 8.56
C LEU A 129 10.75 14.08 7.39
N GLY A 130 10.68 13.27 6.33
CA GLY A 130 9.84 13.57 5.18
C GLY A 130 8.36 13.66 5.52
N ILE A 131 7.83 12.74 6.34
CA ILE A 131 6.45 12.81 6.83
C ILE A 131 6.23 14.07 7.67
N VAL A 132 7.12 14.36 8.63
CA VAL A 132 6.98 15.55 9.49
C VAL A 132 7.04 16.84 8.67
N THR A 133 7.97 16.96 7.72
CA THR A 133 8.07 18.12 6.83
C THR A 133 6.82 18.25 5.96
N LEU A 134 6.33 17.16 5.40
CA LEU A 134 5.20 17.17 4.48
C LEU A 134 3.89 17.61 5.15
N PHE A 135 3.66 17.14 6.38
CA PHE A 135 2.47 17.52 7.16
C PHE A 135 2.70 18.77 8.03
N TRP A 136 3.86 19.42 7.94
CA TRP A 136 4.20 20.59 8.77
C TRP A 136 3.18 21.73 8.68
N PRO A 137 2.71 22.16 7.49
CA PRO A 137 1.72 23.23 7.37
C PRO A 137 0.44 22.94 8.16
N GLN A 138 -0.02 21.69 8.11
CA GLN A 138 -1.24 21.25 8.80
C GLN A 138 -1.02 20.99 10.30
N LEU A 139 0.23 20.76 10.72
CA LEU A 139 0.58 20.66 12.15
C LEU A 139 0.63 22.04 12.83
N THR A 140 0.90 23.11 12.07
CA THR A 140 0.98 24.48 12.58
C THR A 140 -0.33 25.26 12.49
N ASP A 141 -1.30 24.77 11.71
CA ASP A 141 -2.62 25.38 11.56
C ASP A 141 -3.67 24.66 12.42
N VAL A 142 -4.19 25.36 13.43
CA VAL A 142 -5.08 24.79 14.46
C VAL A 142 -6.51 24.56 13.92
N GLU A 143 -6.95 25.30 12.91
CA GLU A 143 -8.30 25.14 12.33
C GLU A 143 -8.37 23.96 11.34
N LEU A 144 -7.29 23.70 10.59
CA LEU A 144 -7.17 22.59 9.63
C LEU A 144 -6.55 21.31 10.24
N GLY A 145 -5.94 21.40 11.42
CA GLY A 145 -5.07 20.36 11.96
C GLY A 145 -5.77 19.09 12.42
N ALA A 146 -6.96 19.18 13.03
CA ALA A 146 -7.60 18.02 13.66
C ALA A 146 -8.05 16.95 12.64
N ALA A 147 -8.72 17.36 11.56
CA ALA A 147 -9.16 16.45 10.50
C ALA A 147 -7.95 15.84 9.76
N THR A 148 -6.98 16.69 9.39
CA THR A 148 -5.75 16.22 8.72
C THR A 148 -4.99 15.21 9.60
N PHE A 149 -4.86 15.49 10.89
CA PHE A 149 -4.18 14.60 11.84
C PHE A 149 -4.91 13.27 12.00
N LEU A 150 -6.24 13.28 12.06
CA LEU A 150 -7.04 12.06 12.03
C LEU A 150 -6.79 11.26 10.74
N GLY A 151 -6.79 11.92 9.58
CA GLY A 151 -6.48 11.29 8.29
C GLY A 151 -5.08 10.65 8.27
N LEU A 152 -4.06 11.37 8.75
CA LEU A 152 -2.70 10.84 8.89
C LEU A 152 -2.64 9.65 9.85
N ALA A 153 -3.26 9.75 11.03
CA ALA A 153 -3.28 8.69 12.02
C ALA A 153 -3.95 7.42 11.47
N LEU A 154 -5.12 7.56 10.85
CA LEU A 154 -5.82 6.46 10.18
C LEU A 154 -4.94 5.84 9.09
N CYS A 155 -4.27 6.66 8.27
CA CYS A 155 -3.36 6.18 7.24
C CYS A 155 -2.20 5.39 7.83
N LEU A 156 -1.55 5.87 8.89
CA LEU A 156 -0.42 5.18 9.54
C LEU A 156 -0.86 3.87 10.22
N VAL A 157 -2.00 3.86 10.90
CA VAL A 157 -2.56 2.64 11.50
C VAL A 157 -2.97 1.64 10.41
N GLY A 158 -3.58 2.11 9.33
CA GLY A 158 -3.88 1.31 8.16
C GLY A 158 -2.62 0.70 7.55
N THR A 159 -1.58 1.52 7.35
CA THR A 159 -0.28 1.10 6.84
C THR A 159 0.38 0.05 7.74
N PHE A 160 0.28 0.21 9.06
CA PHE A 160 0.75 -0.77 10.02
C PHE A 160 -0.02 -2.09 9.91
N SER A 161 -1.35 -2.04 9.73
CA SER A 161 -2.18 -3.22 9.46
C SER A 161 -1.75 -3.95 8.18
N ALA A 162 -1.46 -3.21 7.09
CA ALA A 162 -0.90 -3.80 5.88
C ALA A 162 0.46 -4.45 6.12
N SER A 163 1.31 -3.85 6.96
CA SER A 163 2.60 -4.46 7.33
C SER A 163 2.42 -5.79 8.07
N ILE A 164 1.47 -5.89 9.00
CA ILE A 164 1.11 -7.17 9.64
C ILE A 164 0.59 -8.16 8.59
N GLY A 165 -0.27 -7.71 7.67
CA GLY A 165 -0.75 -8.50 6.54
C GLY A 165 0.40 -9.05 5.70
N ASN A 166 1.42 -8.25 5.40
CA ASN A 166 2.63 -8.71 4.71
C ASN A 166 3.40 -9.75 5.52
N MET A 167 3.46 -9.64 6.85
CA MET A 167 4.08 -10.69 7.68
C MET A 167 3.32 -12.01 7.56
N LEU A 168 1.98 -11.96 7.57
CA LEU A 168 1.14 -13.15 7.38
C LEU A 168 1.28 -13.72 5.95
N SER A 169 1.46 -12.87 4.94
CA SER A 169 1.80 -13.30 3.58
C SER A 169 3.11 -14.07 3.53
N ILE A 170 4.17 -13.57 4.18
CA ILE A 170 5.45 -14.29 4.30
C ILE A 170 5.25 -15.65 4.98
N LYS A 171 4.41 -15.71 6.02
CA LYS A 171 4.08 -16.97 6.71
C LYS A 171 3.36 -17.96 5.79
N ASN A 172 2.40 -17.49 5.00
CA ASN A 172 1.70 -18.30 3.99
C ASN A 172 2.67 -18.85 2.94
N GLN A 173 3.59 -18.01 2.46
CA GLN A 173 4.63 -18.44 1.50
C GLN A 173 5.58 -19.49 2.11
N LYS A 174 5.99 -19.33 3.37
CA LYS A 174 6.79 -20.35 4.09
C LYS A 174 6.05 -21.67 4.29
N ASN A 175 4.71 -21.63 4.31
CA ASN A 175 3.85 -22.82 4.34
C ASN A 175 3.53 -23.36 2.94
N ASN A 176 4.29 -22.96 1.91
CA ASN A 176 4.12 -23.36 0.51
C ASN A 176 2.72 -23.05 -0.07
N VAL A 177 2.01 -22.07 0.49
CA VAL A 177 0.75 -21.61 -0.11
C VAL A 177 1.09 -20.74 -1.32
N PRO A 178 0.57 -21.06 -2.52
CA PRO A 178 0.84 -20.23 -3.69
C PRO A 178 0.07 -18.91 -3.60
N ILE A 179 0.69 -17.85 -4.10
CA ILE A 179 0.29 -16.46 -3.80
C ILE A 179 -1.08 -16.12 -4.40
N VAL A 180 -1.42 -16.65 -5.58
CA VAL A 180 -2.72 -16.43 -6.22
C VAL A 180 -3.85 -16.91 -5.32
N GLN A 181 -3.74 -18.11 -4.75
CA GLN A 181 -4.72 -18.68 -3.84
C GLN A 181 -4.75 -17.95 -2.50
N ALA A 182 -3.59 -17.59 -1.95
CA ALA A 182 -3.52 -16.79 -0.73
C ALA A 182 -4.24 -15.44 -0.91
N ASN A 183 -4.06 -14.78 -2.07
CA ASN A 183 -4.75 -13.54 -2.39
C ASN A 183 -6.24 -13.75 -2.67
N ALA A 184 -6.64 -14.81 -3.38
CA ALA A 184 -8.05 -15.12 -3.63
C ALA A 184 -8.83 -15.30 -2.31
N TRP A 185 -8.34 -16.17 -1.43
CA TRP A 185 -8.92 -16.40 -0.12
C TRP A 185 -8.78 -15.18 0.80
N GLY A 186 -7.63 -14.50 0.77
CA GLY A 186 -7.40 -13.28 1.55
C GLY A 186 -8.38 -12.17 1.18
N MET A 187 -8.60 -11.91 -0.11
CA MET A 187 -9.55 -10.90 -0.57
C MET A 187 -10.99 -11.29 -0.21
N LEU A 188 -11.35 -12.57 -0.31
CA LEU A 188 -12.66 -13.05 0.13
C LEU A 188 -12.88 -12.80 1.62
N TYR A 189 -11.93 -13.20 2.48
CA TYR A 189 -12.05 -12.97 3.92
C TYR A 189 -11.98 -11.49 4.29
N GLY A 190 -11.20 -10.69 3.56
CA GLY A 190 -11.18 -9.24 3.69
C GLY A 190 -12.55 -8.63 3.36
N ALA A 191 -13.19 -9.08 2.27
CA ALA A 191 -14.53 -8.64 1.87
C ALA A 191 -15.61 -9.09 2.86
N ILE A 192 -15.53 -10.31 3.39
CA ILE A 192 -16.43 -10.78 4.46
C ILE A 192 -16.26 -9.91 5.71
N PHE A 193 -15.03 -9.62 6.11
CA PHE A 193 -14.76 -8.77 7.27
C PHE A 193 -15.32 -7.36 7.07
N THR A 194 -15.06 -6.73 5.93
CA THR A 194 -15.60 -5.37 5.67
C THR A 194 -17.12 -5.37 5.58
N CYS A 195 -17.72 -6.43 5.02
CA CYS A 195 -19.17 -6.62 5.01
C CYS A 195 -19.74 -6.67 6.43
N VAL A 196 -19.12 -7.44 7.33
CA VAL A 196 -19.49 -7.49 8.75
C VAL A 196 -19.34 -6.11 9.40
N VAL A 197 -18.29 -5.36 9.10
CA VAL A 197 -18.10 -3.99 9.62
C VAL A 197 -19.23 -3.06 9.18
N VAL A 198 -19.66 -3.10 7.91
CA VAL A 198 -20.81 -2.32 7.40
C VAL A 198 -22.06 -2.63 8.22
N LEU A 199 -22.35 -3.91 8.42
CA LEU A 199 -23.52 -4.38 9.17
C LEU A 199 -23.45 -3.96 10.65
N MET A 200 -22.29 -4.12 11.30
CA MET A 200 -22.08 -3.77 12.70
C MET A 200 -22.20 -2.26 12.95
N GLN A 201 -21.81 -1.43 11.98
CA GLN A 201 -21.98 0.02 12.04
C GLN A 201 -23.42 0.48 11.73
N GLY A 202 -24.33 -0.44 11.38
CA GLY A 202 -25.69 -0.11 10.97
C GLY A 202 -25.77 0.66 9.65
N LYS A 203 -24.71 0.64 8.84
CA LYS A 203 -24.67 1.30 7.54
C LYS A 203 -25.39 0.45 6.50
N GLN A 204 -25.96 1.11 5.49
CA GLN A 204 -26.60 0.43 4.37
C GLN A 204 -25.59 0.16 3.25
N PHE A 205 -25.80 -0.96 2.55
CA PHE A 205 -25.13 -1.26 1.30
C PHE A 205 -25.77 -0.45 0.16
N SER A 206 -25.46 0.84 0.10
CA SER A 206 -25.81 1.70 -1.03
C SER A 206 -24.85 1.45 -2.20
N PHE A 207 -25.35 1.63 -3.43
CA PHE A 207 -24.55 1.53 -4.63
C PHE A 207 -24.84 2.72 -5.53
N SER A 208 -23.80 3.44 -5.94
CA SER A 208 -23.93 4.53 -6.90
C SER A 208 -23.75 4.00 -8.32
N PHE A 209 -24.70 4.32 -9.20
CA PHE A 209 -24.62 3.97 -10.62
C PHE A 209 -23.91 5.05 -11.45
N GLU A 210 -23.38 6.09 -10.80
CA GLU A 210 -22.59 7.12 -11.45
C GLU A 210 -21.38 6.52 -12.16
N PHE A 211 -21.11 7.02 -13.37
CA PHE A 211 -20.03 6.49 -14.20
C PHE A 211 -18.68 6.55 -13.47
N ALA A 212 -18.42 7.62 -12.72
CA ALA A 212 -17.19 7.77 -11.92
C ALA A 212 -17.05 6.68 -10.85
N TYR A 213 -18.14 6.33 -10.16
CA TYR A 213 -18.12 5.30 -9.13
C TYR A 213 -17.92 3.90 -9.72
N VAL A 214 -18.71 3.55 -10.76
CA VAL A 214 -18.66 2.22 -11.38
C VAL A 214 -17.32 2.00 -12.08
N SER A 215 -16.84 2.98 -12.86
CA SER A 215 -15.56 2.87 -13.56
C SER A 215 -14.38 2.77 -12.59
N SER A 216 -14.37 3.55 -11.51
CA SER A 216 -13.34 3.45 -10.47
C SER A 216 -13.39 2.13 -9.71
N LEU A 217 -14.58 1.62 -9.36
CA LEU A 217 -14.74 0.31 -8.72
C LEU A 217 -14.18 -0.82 -9.60
N LEU A 218 -14.53 -0.85 -10.89
CA LEU A 218 -14.03 -1.84 -11.84
C LEU A 218 -12.50 -1.71 -12.02
N TYR A 219 -12.01 -0.49 -12.16
CA TYR A 219 -10.58 -0.22 -12.27
C TYR A 219 -9.80 -0.71 -11.05
N LEU A 220 -10.26 -0.35 -9.86
CA LEU A 220 -9.64 -0.71 -8.60
C LEU A 220 -9.69 -2.21 -8.32
N SER A 221 -10.78 -2.88 -8.69
CA SER A 221 -10.95 -4.32 -8.49
C SER A 221 -10.10 -5.14 -9.47
N LEU A 222 -10.16 -4.83 -10.77
CA LEU A 222 -9.44 -5.60 -11.78
C LEU A 222 -7.97 -5.17 -11.87
N PHE A 223 -7.72 -3.90 -12.15
CA PHE A 223 -6.36 -3.41 -12.37
C PHE A 223 -5.62 -3.27 -11.05
N GLY A 224 -6.21 -2.57 -10.08
CA GLY A 224 -5.57 -2.29 -8.79
C GLY A 224 -5.32 -3.54 -7.94
N SER A 225 -6.34 -4.41 -7.82
CA SER A 225 -6.27 -5.57 -6.92
C SER A 225 -5.81 -6.87 -7.59
N VAL A 226 -6.10 -7.11 -8.87
CA VAL A 226 -5.73 -8.38 -9.54
C VAL A 226 -4.48 -8.23 -10.41
N ILE A 227 -4.52 -7.35 -11.41
CA ILE A 227 -3.45 -7.25 -12.43
C ILE A 227 -2.17 -6.70 -11.82
N ALA A 228 -2.23 -5.60 -11.05
CA ALA A 228 -1.05 -4.98 -10.46
C ALA A 228 -0.35 -5.92 -9.47
N PHE A 229 -1.11 -6.62 -8.60
CA PHE A 229 -0.56 -7.66 -7.74
C PHE A 229 0.08 -8.79 -8.57
N GLY A 230 -0.59 -9.30 -9.61
CA GLY A 230 -0.03 -10.32 -10.49
C GLY A 230 1.28 -9.88 -11.17
N CYS A 231 1.34 -8.65 -11.67
CA CYS A 231 2.54 -8.08 -12.30
C CYS A 231 3.68 -7.90 -11.29
N TYR A 232 3.40 -7.33 -10.12
CA TYR A 232 4.37 -7.15 -9.04
C TYR A 232 4.97 -8.48 -8.57
N LEU A 233 4.13 -9.49 -8.39
CA LEU A 233 4.59 -10.82 -7.98
C LEU A 233 5.42 -11.49 -9.08
N THR A 234 5.00 -11.35 -10.34
CA THR A 234 5.78 -11.85 -11.48
C THR A 234 7.15 -11.17 -11.55
N LEU A 235 7.24 -9.85 -11.32
CA LEU A 235 8.52 -9.15 -11.19
C LEU A 235 9.35 -9.71 -10.04
N MET A 236 8.75 -9.83 -8.86
CA MET A 236 9.43 -10.33 -7.67
C MET A 236 10.06 -11.71 -7.90
N THR A 237 9.36 -12.61 -8.60
CA THR A 237 9.91 -13.93 -8.95
C THR A 237 11.03 -13.88 -10.01
N ARG A 238 10.97 -12.94 -10.96
CA ARG A 238 11.94 -12.85 -12.07
C ARG A 238 13.21 -12.08 -11.75
N ILE A 239 13.10 -10.97 -11.03
CA ILE A 239 14.22 -10.05 -10.77
C ILE A 239 14.56 -9.93 -9.28
N GLY A 240 13.83 -10.64 -8.42
CA GLY A 240 14.01 -10.65 -6.97
C GLY A 240 13.29 -9.51 -6.25
N ALA A 241 13.02 -9.71 -4.97
CA ALA A 241 12.33 -8.73 -4.11
C ALA A 241 13.07 -7.39 -4.04
N HIS A 242 14.40 -7.41 -3.97
CA HIS A 242 15.21 -6.18 -3.88
C HIS A 242 14.99 -5.23 -5.07
N LYS A 243 15.12 -5.74 -6.31
CA LYS A 243 14.91 -4.93 -7.52
C LYS A 243 13.45 -4.53 -7.71
N THR A 244 12.52 -5.39 -7.30
CA THR A 244 11.08 -5.11 -7.43
C THR A 244 10.63 -4.01 -6.46
N SER A 245 11.23 -3.92 -5.27
CA SER A 245 10.93 -2.88 -4.29
C SER A 245 11.23 -1.46 -4.75
N TYR A 246 12.02 -1.24 -5.81
CA TYR A 246 12.19 0.09 -6.41
C TYR A 246 10.87 0.62 -6.99
N ALA A 247 9.93 -0.26 -7.36
CA ALA A 247 8.60 0.15 -7.80
C ALA A 247 7.88 0.92 -6.68
N ASN A 248 8.16 0.56 -5.43
CA ASN A 248 7.55 1.17 -4.26
C ASN A 248 8.01 2.62 -4.00
N ILE A 249 9.12 3.02 -4.63
CA ILE A 249 9.65 4.38 -4.56
C ILE A 249 9.00 5.26 -5.62
N ILE A 250 8.56 4.68 -6.74
CA ILE A 250 8.11 5.47 -7.88
C ILE A 250 6.60 5.76 -7.81
N PHE A 251 5.78 4.85 -7.27
CA PHE A 251 4.33 5.08 -7.24
C PHE A 251 3.92 6.35 -6.47
N PRO A 252 4.58 6.78 -5.36
CA PRO A 252 4.26 8.07 -4.73
C PRO A 252 4.51 9.26 -5.63
N ALA A 253 5.60 9.25 -6.41
CA ALA A 253 5.85 10.31 -7.39
C ALA A 253 4.75 10.37 -8.46
N ILE A 254 4.31 9.20 -8.96
CA ILE A 254 3.18 9.15 -9.91
C ILE A 254 1.88 9.64 -9.27
N ALA A 255 1.58 9.22 -8.04
CA ALA A 255 0.36 9.61 -7.34
C ALA A 255 0.28 11.13 -7.16
N VAL A 256 1.38 11.78 -6.77
CA VAL A 256 1.44 13.24 -6.62
C VAL A 256 1.28 13.95 -7.96
N LEU A 257 1.92 13.45 -9.04
CA LEU A 257 1.75 14.02 -10.38
C LEU A 257 0.30 13.93 -10.85
N ILE A 258 -0.36 12.80 -10.62
CA ILE A 258 -1.78 12.62 -10.97
C ILE A 258 -2.65 13.54 -10.11
N SER A 259 -2.41 13.60 -8.80
CA SER A 259 -3.12 14.50 -7.87
C SER A 259 -2.97 15.97 -8.25
N THR A 260 -1.81 16.38 -8.76
CA THR A 260 -1.58 17.75 -9.28
C THR A 260 -2.54 18.10 -10.41
N VAL A 261 -2.75 17.17 -11.33
CA VAL A 261 -3.60 17.40 -12.52
C VAL A 261 -5.08 17.22 -12.19
N VAL A 262 -5.44 16.24 -11.36
CA VAL A 262 -6.85 15.84 -11.14
C VAL A 262 -7.48 16.52 -9.92
N GLU A 263 -6.75 16.63 -8.81
CA GLU A 263 -7.26 17.29 -7.58
C GLU A 263 -6.86 18.78 -7.50
N GLY A 264 -6.04 19.27 -8.45
CA GLY A 264 -5.46 20.61 -8.36
C GLY A 264 -4.47 20.74 -7.20
N PHE A 265 -3.77 19.65 -6.86
CA PHE A 265 -2.86 19.63 -5.71
C PHE A 265 -1.78 20.72 -5.83
N VAL A 266 -1.74 21.60 -4.85
CA VAL A 266 -0.81 22.74 -4.81
C VAL A 266 0.52 22.29 -4.21
N TRP A 267 1.58 22.43 -5.01
CA TRP A 267 2.93 22.15 -4.56
C TRP A 267 3.42 23.23 -3.61
N SER A 268 3.70 22.83 -2.38
CA SER A 268 4.43 23.66 -1.41
C SER A 268 5.88 23.20 -1.31
N GLU A 269 6.74 24.08 -0.78
CA GLU A 269 8.10 23.72 -0.40
C GLU A 269 8.13 22.51 0.55
N TYR A 270 7.18 22.43 1.48
CA TYR A 270 7.00 21.31 2.39
C TYR A 270 6.70 19.99 1.66
N THR A 271 5.86 20.02 0.62
CA THR A 271 5.60 18.82 -0.17
C THR A 271 6.84 18.40 -0.95
N VAL A 272 7.57 19.34 -1.56
CA VAL A 272 8.78 19.03 -2.33
C VAL A 272 9.85 18.41 -1.44
N PHE A 273 10.16 19.04 -0.31
CA PHE A 273 11.16 18.54 0.63
C PHE A 273 10.70 17.26 1.33
N GLY A 274 9.42 17.19 1.73
CA GLY A 274 8.83 16.04 2.39
C GLY A 274 8.84 14.79 1.50
N LEU A 275 8.33 14.91 0.27
CA LEU A 275 8.42 13.85 -0.74
C LEU A 275 9.88 13.48 -1.01
N GLY A 276 10.77 14.46 -1.19
CA GLY A 276 12.19 14.24 -1.40
C GLY A 276 12.83 13.40 -0.30
N PHE A 277 12.59 13.73 0.97
CA PHE A 277 13.09 12.97 2.11
C PHE A 277 12.51 11.57 2.20
N VAL A 278 11.22 11.37 1.93
CA VAL A 278 10.61 10.04 1.88
C VAL A 278 11.25 9.17 0.80
N LEU A 279 11.39 9.71 -0.42
CA LEU A 279 12.01 9.00 -1.54
C LEU A 279 13.49 8.68 -1.26
N LEU A 280 14.24 9.64 -0.72
CA LEU A 280 15.63 9.44 -0.30
C LEU A 280 15.74 8.39 0.80
N GLY A 281 14.86 8.42 1.80
CA GLY A 281 14.82 7.43 2.86
C GLY A 281 14.61 6.03 2.29
N ASN A 282 13.65 5.90 1.36
CA ASN A 282 13.39 4.62 0.71
C ASN A 282 14.59 4.14 -0.14
N LEU A 283 15.25 5.05 -0.87
CA LEU A 283 16.44 4.75 -1.65
C LEU A 283 17.62 4.32 -0.78
N VAL A 284 17.82 4.96 0.38
CA VAL A 284 18.87 4.60 1.34
C VAL A 284 18.64 3.18 1.87
N VAL A 285 17.39 2.85 2.22
CA VAL A 285 17.04 1.48 2.66
C VAL A 285 17.34 0.44 1.58
N LEU A 286 17.03 0.74 0.32
CA LEU A 286 17.32 -0.18 -0.79
C LEU A 286 18.80 -0.20 -1.20
N SER A 287 19.62 0.77 -0.77
CA SER A 287 21.03 0.82 -1.15
C SER A 287 21.87 -0.26 -0.49
N LYS A 288 22.75 -0.91 -1.28
CA LYS A 288 23.67 -1.93 -0.77
C LYS A 288 24.61 -1.33 0.29
N PRO A 289 24.97 -2.07 1.36
CA PRO A 289 25.84 -1.58 2.44
C PRO A 289 27.18 -0.99 1.97
N THR A 290 27.74 -1.57 0.92
CA THR A 290 29.02 -1.16 0.32
C THR A 290 28.97 0.18 -0.41
N THR A 291 27.80 0.61 -0.91
CA THR A 291 27.66 1.89 -1.63
C THR A 291 27.65 3.08 -0.67
N LEU A 292 26.96 2.94 0.48
CA LEU A 292 26.93 4.00 1.50
C LEU A 292 28.26 4.14 2.23
N GLN A 293 28.97 3.03 2.49
CA GLN A 293 30.32 3.10 3.07
C GLN A 293 31.29 3.92 2.20
N ARG A 294 31.21 3.82 0.87
CA ARG A 294 32.05 4.63 -0.05
C ARG A 294 31.68 6.12 -0.04
N LEU A 295 30.40 6.45 0.09
CA LEU A 295 29.93 7.84 0.18
C LEU A 295 30.35 8.52 1.50
N PHE A 296 30.33 7.78 2.61
CA PHE A 296 30.76 8.30 3.92
C PHE A 296 32.28 8.19 4.16
N SER A 297 32.99 7.27 3.48
CA SER A 297 34.46 7.19 3.57
C SER A 297 35.17 8.29 2.78
N PHE A 298 34.52 8.88 1.76
CA PHE A 298 35.09 9.99 0.99
C PHE A 298 35.26 11.29 1.79
N LYS A 299 34.62 11.41 2.97
CA LYS A 299 34.83 12.56 3.87
C LYS A 299 36.02 12.42 4.82
N GLN A 300 36.68 11.25 4.86
CA GLN A 300 37.78 10.99 5.80
C GLN A 300 39.18 11.13 5.19
N THR A 301 39.30 11.33 3.87
CA THR A 301 40.59 11.47 3.17
C THR A 301 40.97 12.91 2.78
N SER A 302 40.21 13.93 3.22
CA SER A 302 40.52 15.35 2.95
C SER A 302 41.12 16.11 4.15
N LYS A 303 41.65 15.39 5.14
CA LYS A 303 42.48 15.97 6.22
C LYS A 303 43.67 15.05 6.48
N ALA A 304 44.65 15.10 5.58
CA ALA A 304 46.04 14.71 5.81
C ALA A 304 46.91 15.64 4.98
#